data_AF-A0A956UPH3-F1
#
_entry.id   AF-A0A956UPH3-F1
#
_cell.length_a   1.000
_cell.length_b   1.000
_cell.length_c   1.000
_cell.angle_alpha   90.00
_cell.angle_beta   90.00
_cell.angle_gamma   90.00
#
_symmetry.space_group_name_H-M   'P 1'
#
loop_
_entity.id
_entity.type
_entity.pdbx_description
1 polymer ?
#
loop_
_entity_poly.entity_id
_entity_poly.type
_entity_poly.pdbx_seq_one_letter_code
_entity_poly.pdbx_strand_id
1 'polypeptide(L)'
;REWTTARIARLLIEKARGRYERERQPAVVQAAERYFIEMTLGRYRRIIAPLGESSLHVVEANGQEKTPDQLSRGTREQLYLALRFGLIEQFRERSGPLPIVVDEVLVNFDRERALAAARGFARLAQRHQVIAFTCHEWVVDLFREADGATRVWMLDGAVQGGPKGQETEPVPGRYHAGHALR
;
A
#
# COMPACT_ATOMS: atom_id res chain seq x y z
N ARG A 1 -11.77 51.53 1.04
CA ARG A 1 -10.83 51.13 -0.05
C ARG A 1 -9.83 50.07 0.41
N GLU A 2 -9.27 50.15 1.62
CA GLU A 2 -8.36 49.14 2.17
C GLU A 2 -9.00 47.75 2.32
N TRP A 3 -10.25 47.68 2.81
CA TRP A 3 -10.99 46.41 2.94
C TRP A 3 -11.11 45.63 1.62
N THR A 4 -11.36 46.33 0.51
CA THR A 4 -11.46 45.72 -0.83
C THR A 4 -10.11 45.16 -1.27
N THR A 5 -9.04 45.92 -1.03
CA THR A 5 -7.66 45.51 -1.36
C THR A 5 -7.25 44.28 -0.57
N ALA A 6 -7.50 44.26 0.75
CA ALA A 6 -7.22 43.11 1.61
C ALA A 6 -8.04 41.87 1.23
N ARG A 7 -9.32 42.04 0.85
CA ARG A 7 -10.19 40.95 0.41
C ARG A 7 -9.68 40.30 -0.88
N ILE A 8 -9.27 41.10 -1.86
CA ILE A 8 -8.73 40.62 -3.14
C ILE A 8 -7.37 39.94 -2.92
N ALA A 9 -6.48 40.55 -2.14
CA ALA A 9 -5.18 39.97 -1.81
C ALA A 9 -5.33 38.59 -1.16
N ARG A 10 -6.23 38.47 -0.17
CA ARG A 10 -6.54 37.17 0.48
C ARG A 10 -7.06 36.15 -0.53
N LEU A 11 -8.00 36.53 -1.41
CA LEU A 11 -8.54 35.63 -2.44
C LEU A 11 -7.43 35.11 -3.39
N LEU A 12 -6.51 35.98 -3.80
CA LEU A 12 -5.40 35.59 -4.66
C LEU A 12 -4.43 34.63 -3.95
N ILE A 13 -4.12 34.90 -2.69
CA ILE A 13 -3.28 34.00 -1.87
C ILE A 13 -3.96 32.64 -1.69
N GLU A 14 -5.24 32.59 -1.36
CA GLU A 14 -5.99 31.32 -1.22
C GLU A 14 -6.05 30.55 -2.55
N LYS A 15 -6.27 31.24 -3.67
CA LYS A 15 -6.21 30.61 -5.01
C LYS A 15 -4.81 30.07 -5.33
N ALA A 16 -3.76 30.83 -5.02
CA ALA A 16 -2.39 30.42 -5.23
C ALA A 16 -2.01 29.23 -4.35
N ARG A 17 -2.41 29.23 -3.07
CA ARG A 17 -2.22 28.13 -2.13
C ARG A 17 -2.91 26.86 -2.63
N GLY A 18 -4.20 26.93 -2.96
CA GLY A 18 -4.92 25.78 -3.49
C GLY A 18 -4.35 25.26 -4.81
N ARG A 19 -3.82 26.15 -5.68
CA ARG A 19 -3.11 25.72 -6.89
C ARG A 19 -1.81 25.00 -6.54
N TYR A 20 -1.00 25.55 -5.63
CA TYR A 20 0.24 24.93 -5.18
C TYR A 20 0.00 23.56 -4.55
N GLU A 21 -0.98 23.44 -3.66
CA GLU A 21 -1.33 22.16 -3.01
C GLU A 21 -1.71 21.08 -4.02
N ARG A 22 -2.41 21.46 -5.11
CA ARG A 22 -2.76 20.53 -6.19
C ARG A 22 -1.61 20.20 -7.14
N GLU A 23 -0.72 21.16 -7.41
CA GLU A 23 0.35 21.01 -8.40
C GLU A 23 1.69 20.54 -7.80
N ARG A 24 1.91 20.72 -6.49
CA ARG A 24 3.17 20.44 -5.78
C ARG A 24 2.94 19.58 -4.54
N GLN A 25 2.27 18.45 -4.75
CA GLN A 25 2.13 17.39 -3.76
C GLN A 25 3.50 16.79 -3.39
N PRO A 26 3.74 16.39 -2.13
CA PRO A 26 4.89 15.58 -1.79
C PRO A 26 4.95 14.31 -2.66
N ALA A 27 6.14 13.89 -3.08
CA ALA A 27 6.31 12.73 -3.96
C ALA A 27 5.68 11.43 -3.40
N VAL A 28 5.64 11.29 -2.07
CA VAL A 28 4.92 10.22 -1.36
C VAL A 28 3.43 10.24 -1.69
N VAL A 29 2.78 11.40 -1.67
CA VAL A 29 1.34 11.54 -1.95
C VAL A 29 1.04 11.28 -3.42
N GLN A 30 1.92 11.73 -4.33
CA GLN A 30 1.78 11.44 -5.76
C GLN A 30 1.87 9.94 -6.04
N ALA A 31 2.81 9.24 -5.39
CA ALA A 31 2.92 7.79 -5.50
C ALA A 31 1.70 7.08 -4.91
N ALA A 32 1.25 7.53 -3.73
CA ALA A 32 0.05 7.01 -3.09
C ALA A 32 -1.21 7.19 -3.95
N GLU A 33 -1.37 8.34 -4.61
CA GLU A 33 -2.53 8.63 -5.47
C GLU A 33 -2.67 7.58 -6.57
N ARG A 34 -1.57 7.18 -7.23
CA ARG A 34 -1.60 6.13 -8.26
C ARG A 34 -2.17 4.81 -7.71
N TYR A 35 -1.65 4.36 -6.56
CA TYR A 35 -2.14 3.14 -5.92
C TYR A 35 -3.60 3.28 -5.47
N PHE A 36 -3.98 4.43 -4.92
CA PHE A 36 -5.33 4.66 -4.42
C PHE A 36 -6.37 4.68 -5.55
N ILE A 37 -6.04 5.27 -6.69
CA ILE A 37 -6.88 5.23 -7.91
C ILE A 37 -7.14 3.78 -8.30
N GLU A 38 -6.10 2.96 -8.39
CA GLU A 38 -6.23 1.56 -8.80
C GLU A 38 -6.99 0.72 -7.77
N MET A 39 -6.64 0.83 -6.49
CA MET A 39 -7.28 0.10 -5.39
C MET A 39 -8.77 0.44 -5.26
N THR A 40 -9.16 1.67 -5.57
CA THR A 40 -10.56 2.11 -5.54
C THR A 40 -11.27 1.97 -6.89
N LEU A 41 -10.64 1.30 -7.86
CA LEU A 41 -11.18 1.08 -9.20
C LEU A 41 -11.60 2.38 -9.89
N GLY A 42 -10.82 3.45 -9.65
CA GLY A 42 -11.03 4.77 -10.23
C GLY A 42 -12.12 5.61 -9.56
N ARG A 43 -12.75 5.12 -8.48
CA ARG A 43 -13.77 5.89 -7.73
C ARG A 43 -13.19 7.17 -7.14
N TYR A 44 -11.98 7.12 -6.61
CA TYR A 44 -11.25 8.29 -6.12
C TYR A 44 -10.09 8.57 -7.05
N ARG A 45 -9.94 9.83 -7.44
CA ARG A 45 -8.99 10.25 -8.48
C ARG A 45 -7.84 11.10 -7.96
N ARG A 46 -7.95 11.64 -6.75
CA ARG A 46 -6.94 12.53 -6.19
C ARG A 46 -6.79 12.35 -4.68
N ILE A 47 -5.58 12.57 -4.19
CA ILE A 47 -5.29 12.80 -2.78
C ILE A 47 -4.76 14.23 -2.64
N ILE A 48 -5.37 15.03 -1.77
CA ILE A 48 -4.96 16.40 -1.46
C ILE A 48 -4.37 16.45 -0.05
N ALA A 49 -3.17 17.00 0.07
CA ALA A 49 -2.51 17.27 1.34
C ALA A 49 -2.33 18.79 1.49
N PRO A 50 -3.31 19.52 2.08
CA PRO A 50 -3.24 20.97 2.21
C PRO A 50 -2.05 21.41 3.06
N LEU A 51 -1.48 22.57 2.73
CA LEU A 51 -0.33 23.12 3.44
C LEU A 51 -0.75 23.68 4.79
N GLY A 52 -0.07 23.21 5.85
CA GLY A 52 -0.33 23.68 7.22
C GLY A 52 -1.53 23.00 7.88
N GLU A 53 -2.16 22.05 7.20
CA GLU A 53 -3.19 21.18 7.77
C GLU A 53 -2.61 19.78 8.03
N SER A 54 -3.14 19.11 9.07
CA SER A 54 -2.79 17.72 9.37
C SER A 54 -3.71 16.71 8.67
N SER A 55 -4.82 17.17 8.08
CA SER A 55 -5.79 16.33 7.40
C SER A 55 -5.48 16.15 5.92
N LEU A 56 -5.59 14.91 5.45
CA LEU A 56 -5.64 14.59 4.03
C LEU A 56 -7.08 14.69 3.53
N HIS A 57 -7.23 14.95 2.25
CA HIS A 57 -8.51 15.01 1.55
C HIS A 57 -8.43 14.10 0.32
N VAL A 58 -9.55 13.55 -0.12
CA VAL A 58 -9.63 12.78 -1.36
C VAL A 58 -10.71 13.34 -2.26
N VAL A 59 -10.50 13.26 -3.57
CA VAL A 59 -11.47 13.74 -4.56
C VAL A 59 -12.04 12.54 -5.32
N GLU A 60 -13.36 12.36 -5.26
CA GLU A 60 -14.09 11.37 -6.05
C GLU A 60 -14.07 11.70 -7.54
N ALA A 61 -14.37 10.72 -8.38
CA ALA A 61 -14.43 10.90 -9.84
C ALA A 61 -15.47 11.95 -10.28
N ASN A 62 -16.48 12.22 -9.45
CA ASN A 62 -17.49 13.26 -9.66
C ASN A 62 -17.04 14.66 -9.19
N GLY A 63 -15.82 14.80 -8.68
CA GLY A 63 -15.27 16.05 -8.17
C GLY A 63 -15.61 16.37 -6.71
N GLN A 64 -16.40 15.52 -6.03
CA GLN A 64 -16.70 15.72 -4.60
C GLN A 64 -15.45 15.46 -3.76
N GLU A 65 -15.17 16.39 -2.84
CA GLU A 65 -14.08 16.27 -1.89
C GLU A 65 -14.57 15.68 -0.57
N LYS A 66 -13.80 14.76 0.00
CA LYS A 66 -14.08 14.09 1.27
C LYS A 66 -12.86 14.04 2.16
N THR A 67 -13.08 14.22 3.45
CA THR A 67 -12.08 13.89 4.49
C THR A 67 -12.11 12.39 4.79
N PRO A 68 -11.02 11.81 5.35
CA PRO A 68 -10.95 10.41 5.73
C PRO A 68 -12.11 9.93 6.60
N ASP A 69 -12.65 10.77 7.48
CA ASP A 69 -13.77 10.41 8.37
C ASP A 69 -15.11 10.29 7.64
N GLN A 70 -15.21 10.84 6.43
CA GLN A 70 -16.38 10.71 5.56
C GLN A 70 -16.31 9.49 4.64
N LEU A 71 -15.20 8.74 4.67
CA LEU A 71 -15.00 7.54 3.88
C LEU A 71 -15.56 6.31 4.60
N SER A 72 -15.98 5.30 3.83
CA SER A 72 -16.23 4.00 4.42
C SER A 72 -14.94 3.44 5.03
N ARG A 73 -15.08 2.56 6.03
CA ARG A 73 -13.93 1.92 6.70
C ARG A 73 -12.94 1.34 5.70
N GLY A 74 -13.41 0.52 4.75
CA GLY A 74 -12.57 -0.08 3.71
C GLY A 74 -11.85 0.96 2.85
N THR A 75 -12.56 1.98 2.37
CA THR A 75 -11.94 3.05 1.55
C THR A 75 -10.86 3.81 2.33
N ARG A 76 -11.12 4.11 3.61
CA ARG A 76 -10.15 4.76 4.49
C ARG A 76 -8.91 3.91 4.70
N GLU A 77 -9.08 2.60 4.91
CA GLU A 77 -7.96 1.66 5.03
C GLU A 77 -7.16 1.55 3.71
N GLN A 78 -7.82 1.57 2.55
CA GLN A 78 -7.14 1.64 1.24
C GLN A 78 -6.34 2.93 1.05
N LEU A 79 -6.87 4.07 1.50
CA LEU A 79 -6.14 5.35 1.45
C LEU A 79 -4.83 5.26 2.25
N TYR A 80 -4.90 4.77 3.49
CA TYR A 80 -3.72 4.62 4.33
C TYR A 80 -2.75 3.56 3.80
N LEU A 81 -3.25 2.47 3.20
CA LEU A 81 -2.40 1.48 2.54
C LEU A 81 -1.66 2.10 1.34
N ALA A 82 -2.35 2.87 0.50
CA ALA A 82 -1.76 3.56 -0.63
C ALA A 82 -0.67 4.57 -0.20
N LEU A 83 -0.88 5.29 0.91
CA LEU A 83 0.14 6.15 1.50
C LEU A 83 1.39 5.39 1.93
N ARG A 84 1.22 4.20 2.56
CA ARG A 84 2.35 3.34 2.91
C ARG A 84 3.09 2.85 1.65
N PHE A 85 2.38 2.53 0.58
CA PHE A 85 3.02 2.15 -0.70
C PHE A 85 3.82 3.31 -1.29
N GLY A 86 3.25 4.52 -1.29
CA GLY A 86 3.98 5.71 -1.72
C GLY A 86 5.23 5.97 -0.88
N LEU A 87 5.15 5.76 0.44
CA LEU A 87 6.30 5.89 1.34
C LEU A 87 7.38 4.84 1.03
N ILE A 88 7.00 3.58 0.83
CA ILE A 88 7.90 2.49 0.46
C ILE A 88 8.65 2.81 -0.84
N GLU A 89 7.94 3.30 -1.86
CA GLU A 89 8.59 3.68 -3.14
C GLU A 89 9.63 4.78 -2.95
N GLN A 90 9.27 5.83 -2.21
CA GLN A 90 10.14 6.97 -1.97
C GLN A 90 11.32 6.64 -1.05
N PHE A 91 11.10 5.76 -0.07
CA PHE A 91 12.17 5.30 0.80
C PHE A 91 13.20 4.50 0.02
N ARG A 92 12.74 3.59 -0.85
CA ARG A 92 13.63 2.78 -1.70
C ARG A 92 14.53 3.64 -2.58
N GLU A 93 14.01 4.72 -3.15
CA GLU A 93 14.78 5.64 -3.99
C GLU A 93 15.94 6.32 -3.23
N ARG A 94 15.79 6.51 -1.92
CA ARG A 94 16.79 7.19 -1.08
C ARG A 94 17.74 6.24 -0.35
N SER A 95 17.24 5.08 0.06
CA SER A 95 17.91 4.21 1.04
C SER A 95 18.07 2.75 0.59
N GLY A 96 17.56 2.38 -0.60
CA GLY A 96 17.53 1.00 -1.08
C GLY A 96 16.33 0.19 -0.59
N PRO A 97 16.13 -1.03 -1.10
CA PRO A 97 14.94 -1.84 -0.81
C PRO A 97 14.97 -2.42 0.62
N LEU A 98 13.84 -2.33 1.30
CA LEU A 98 13.58 -2.99 2.59
C LEU A 98 12.55 -4.12 2.43
N PRO A 99 12.60 -5.17 3.27
CA PRO A 99 11.52 -6.16 3.31
C PRO A 99 10.22 -5.52 3.78
N ILE A 100 9.11 -5.95 3.18
CA ILE A 100 7.75 -5.51 3.50
C ILE A 100 7.05 -6.69 4.18
N VAL A 101 6.58 -6.48 5.40
CA VAL A 101 5.81 -7.48 6.15
C VAL A 101 4.41 -6.93 6.38
N VAL A 102 3.39 -7.70 6.01
CA VAL A 102 1.99 -7.31 6.18
C VAL A 102 1.17 -8.41 6.82
N ASP A 103 0.18 -8.04 7.62
CA ASP A 103 -0.68 -8.94 8.38
C ASP A 103 -2.15 -8.51 8.20
N GLU A 104 -3.00 -9.40 7.70
CA GLU A 104 -4.45 -9.21 7.50
C GLU A 104 -4.88 -7.91 6.80
N VAL A 105 -4.07 -7.40 5.89
CA VAL A 105 -4.24 -6.05 5.35
C VAL A 105 -5.41 -5.89 4.36
N LEU A 106 -5.98 -7.00 3.85
CA LEU A 106 -6.99 -6.98 2.78
C LEU A 106 -8.41 -7.31 3.26
N VAL A 107 -8.61 -7.66 4.54
CA VAL A 107 -9.85 -8.29 5.01
C VAL A 107 -11.10 -7.40 4.95
N ASN A 108 -10.94 -6.07 4.96
CA ASN A 108 -12.07 -5.13 4.92
C ASN A 108 -12.39 -4.63 3.50
N PHE A 109 -11.75 -5.20 2.48
CA PHE A 109 -11.98 -4.84 1.09
C PHE A 109 -12.92 -5.86 0.44
N ASP A 110 -13.84 -5.41 -0.41
CA ASP A 110 -14.52 -6.34 -1.30
C ASP A 110 -13.51 -6.96 -2.27
N ARG A 111 -13.89 -8.09 -2.87
CA ARG A 111 -12.99 -8.93 -3.66
C ARG A 111 -12.26 -8.17 -4.78
N GLU A 112 -12.96 -7.32 -5.54
CA GLU A 112 -12.35 -6.60 -6.67
C GLU A 112 -11.31 -5.58 -6.19
N ARG A 113 -11.65 -4.83 -5.14
CA ARG A 113 -10.75 -3.88 -4.50
C ARG A 113 -9.58 -4.55 -3.79
N ALA A 114 -9.82 -5.71 -3.18
CA ALA A 114 -8.79 -6.54 -2.56
C ALA A 114 -7.79 -7.08 -3.59
N LEU A 115 -8.27 -7.56 -4.74
CA LEU A 115 -7.43 -7.98 -5.85
C LEU A 115 -6.59 -6.82 -6.40
N ALA A 116 -7.18 -5.63 -6.57
CA ALA A 116 -6.44 -4.45 -6.99
C ALA A 116 -5.31 -4.08 -6.00
N ALA A 117 -5.56 -4.21 -4.69
CA ALA A 117 -4.54 -4.02 -3.67
C ALA A 117 -3.46 -5.10 -3.70
N ALA A 118 -3.83 -6.38 -3.89
CA ALA A 118 -2.89 -7.49 -4.06
C ALA A 118 -1.97 -7.29 -5.27
N ARG A 119 -2.51 -6.79 -6.40
CA ARG A 119 -1.70 -6.37 -7.56
C ARG A 119 -0.73 -5.23 -7.23
N GLY A 120 -1.12 -4.32 -6.35
CA GLY A 120 -0.24 -3.30 -5.81
C GLY A 120 0.95 -3.90 -5.04
N PHE A 121 0.70 -4.89 -4.19
CA PHE A 121 1.77 -5.64 -3.52
C PHE A 121 2.65 -6.40 -4.51
N ALA A 122 2.07 -7.06 -5.52
CA ALA A 122 2.83 -7.75 -6.56
C ALA A 122 3.80 -6.79 -7.30
N ARG A 123 3.37 -5.55 -7.58
CA ARG A 123 4.26 -4.53 -8.13
C ARG A 123 5.39 -4.15 -7.18
N LEU A 124 5.10 -3.99 -5.88
CA LEU A 124 6.14 -3.74 -4.89
C LEU A 124 7.12 -4.92 -4.79
N ALA A 125 6.63 -6.16 -4.94
CA ALA A 125 7.42 -7.38 -4.89
C ALA A 125 8.47 -7.49 -6.01
N GLN A 126 8.28 -6.78 -7.13
CA GLN A 126 9.30 -6.68 -8.19
C GLN A 126 10.59 -5.99 -7.71
N ARG A 127 10.53 -5.22 -6.62
CA ARG A 127 11.65 -4.42 -6.11
C ARG A 127 11.91 -4.59 -4.62
N HIS A 128 11.09 -5.39 -3.92
CA HIS A 128 11.18 -5.63 -2.48
C HIS A 128 10.81 -7.09 -2.20
N GLN A 129 11.31 -7.65 -1.11
CA GLN A 129 10.73 -8.87 -0.58
C GLN A 129 9.41 -8.51 0.11
N VAL A 130 8.30 -9.17 -0.28
CA VAL A 130 7.00 -9.01 0.36
C VAL A 130 6.64 -10.32 1.06
N ILE A 131 6.34 -10.23 2.36
CA ILE A 131 5.89 -11.34 3.20
C ILE A 131 4.52 -10.96 3.74
N ALA A 132 3.50 -11.72 3.35
CA ALA A 132 2.12 -11.50 3.77
C ALA A 132 1.66 -12.64 4.68
N PHE A 133 1.11 -12.28 5.83
CA PHE A 133 0.47 -13.18 6.77
C PHE A 133 -1.04 -13.04 6.64
N THR A 134 -1.71 -14.19 6.61
CA THR A 134 -3.16 -14.25 6.68
C THR A 134 -3.64 -15.61 7.19
N CYS A 135 -4.77 -15.63 7.88
CA CYS A 135 -5.56 -16.80 8.24
C CYS A 135 -6.71 -17.05 7.25
N HIS A 136 -6.85 -16.22 6.21
CA HIS A 136 -7.92 -16.28 5.24
C HIS A 136 -7.45 -16.89 3.92
N GLU A 137 -7.97 -18.06 3.56
CA GLU A 137 -7.64 -18.74 2.29
C GLU A 137 -7.95 -17.87 1.07
N TRP A 138 -9.05 -17.13 1.09
CA TRP A 138 -9.43 -16.25 -0.01
C TRP A 138 -8.42 -15.12 -0.25
N VAL A 139 -7.65 -14.70 0.76
CA VAL A 139 -6.57 -13.71 0.60
C VAL A 139 -5.38 -14.34 -0.11
N VAL A 140 -5.07 -15.61 0.19
CA VAL A 140 -4.03 -16.37 -0.52
C VAL A 140 -4.36 -16.46 -2.01
N ASP A 141 -5.63 -16.73 -2.35
CA ASP A 141 -6.08 -16.80 -3.74
C ASP A 141 -5.94 -15.46 -4.46
N LEU A 142 -6.19 -14.34 -3.78
CA LEU A 142 -5.97 -13.01 -4.36
C LEU A 142 -4.50 -12.76 -4.70
N PHE A 143 -3.56 -13.17 -3.84
CA PHE A 143 -2.14 -13.02 -4.13
C PHE A 143 -1.69 -13.93 -5.28
N ARG A 144 -2.19 -15.17 -5.35
CA ARG A 144 -1.94 -16.07 -6.50
C ARG A 144 -2.51 -15.52 -7.81
N GLU A 145 -3.69 -14.92 -7.76
CA GLU A 145 -4.33 -14.28 -8.92
C GLU A 145 -3.57 -13.02 -9.35
N ALA A 146 -3.07 -12.23 -8.38
CA ALA A 146 -2.29 -11.03 -8.64
C ALA A 146 -0.88 -11.32 -9.19
N ASP A 147 -0.24 -12.39 -8.69
CA ASP A 147 1.07 -12.86 -9.10
C ASP A 147 1.18 -14.39 -8.99
N GLY A 148 1.27 -15.06 -10.14
CA GLY A 148 1.41 -16.51 -10.23
C GLY A 148 2.71 -17.06 -9.63
N ALA A 149 3.70 -16.21 -9.33
CA ALA A 149 4.92 -16.60 -8.63
C ALA A 149 4.78 -16.65 -7.09
N THR A 150 3.60 -16.30 -6.56
CA THR A 150 3.34 -16.31 -5.11
C THR A 150 3.59 -17.69 -4.50
N ARG A 151 4.53 -17.75 -3.55
CA ARG A 151 4.80 -18.95 -2.76
C ARG A 151 3.98 -18.92 -1.47
N VAL A 152 3.31 -20.02 -1.17
CA VAL A 152 2.45 -20.16 0.00
C VAL A 152 3.06 -21.16 0.97
N TRP A 153 3.15 -20.78 2.23
CA TRP A 153 3.61 -21.64 3.32
C TRP A 153 2.49 -21.75 4.34
N MET A 154 2.03 -22.96 4.58
CA MET A 154 1.12 -23.23 5.69
C MET A 154 1.97 -23.27 6.97
N LEU A 155 1.59 -22.45 7.94
CA LEU A 155 2.22 -22.47 9.26
C LEU A 155 1.46 -23.50 10.10
N ASP A 156 2.00 -24.71 10.23
CA ASP A 156 1.45 -25.72 11.12
C ASP A 156 1.52 -25.19 12.55
N GLY A 157 0.35 -24.98 13.15
CA GLY A 157 0.23 -24.34 14.46
C GLY A 157 0.97 -25.12 15.55
N ALA A 158 1.83 -24.42 16.30
CA ALA A 158 2.23 -24.86 17.63
C ALA A 158 1.02 -24.76 18.59
N VAL A 159 0.08 -25.71 18.52
CA VAL A 159 -0.84 -26.11 19.59
C VAL A 159 -1.13 -27.62 19.47
N GLN A 160 -0.46 -28.38 20.34
CA GLN A 160 -0.66 -29.77 20.80
C GLN A 160 -1.31 -30.84 19.88
N GLY A 161 -0.52 -31.87 19.58
CA GLY A 161 -0.95 -33.29 19.58
C GLY A 161 -1.66 -33.80 18.32
N GLY A 162 -0.90 -34.19 17.29
CA GLY A 162 -1.39 -34.89 16.10
C GLY A 162 -0.35 -35.88 15.55
N PRO A 163 -0.76 -36.92 14.79
CA PRO A 163 -0.17 -38.25 14.83
C PRO A 163 1.18 -38.41 14.09
N LYS A 164 1.94 -39.42 14.52
CA LYS A 164 3.20 -39.85 13.92
C LYS A 164 3.05 -40.17 12.43
N GLY A 165 3.97 -39.61 11.64
CA GLY A 165 4.60 -40.32 10.52
C GLY A 165 4.11 -39.92 9.13
N GLN A 166 4.93 -39.13 8.45
CA GLN A 166 5.38 -39.47 7.09
C GLN A 166 6.79 -38.90 6.92
N GLU A 167 7.75 -39.82 6.77
CA GLU A 167 9.16 -39.52 6.49
C GLU A 167 9.26 -38.75 5.17
N THR A 168 9.92 -37.60 5.21
CA THR A 168 10.38 -36.96 3.98
C THR A 168 11.75 -37.55 3.64
N GLU A 169 11.85 -38.17 2.47
CA GLU A 169 13.13 -38.67 1.95
C GLU A 169 14.16 -37.53 1.83
N PRO A 170 15.43 -37.78 2.17
CA PRO A 170 16.47 -36.77 2.03
C PRO A 170 16.81 -36.54 0.55
N VAL A 171 16.78 -35.27 0.13
CA VAL A 171 17.25 -34.83 -1.18
C VAL A 171 18.75 -35.10 -1.32
N PRO A 172 19.23 -35.83 -2.35
CA PRO A 172 20.63 -36.16 -2.49
C PRO A 172 21.44 -35.01 -3.11
N GLY A 173 22.48 -34.58 -2.39
CA GLY A 173 23.76 -34.16 -2.97
C GLY A 173 23.94 -32.68 -3.30
N ARG A 174 24.75 -31.99 -2.48
CA ARG A 174 26.13 -31.58 -2.80
C ARG A 174 26.72 -30.78 -1.64
N TYR A 175 27.38 -31.47 -0.72
CA TYR A 175 28.37 -30.84 0.15
C TYR A 175 29.68 -30.77 -0.64
N HIS A 176 30.05 -29.57 -1.10
CA HIS A 176 31.44 -29.29 -1.39
C HIS A 176 32.11 -28.93 -0.07
N ALA A 177 32.85 -29.91 0.47
CA ALA A 177 33.81 -29.72 1.52
C ALA A 177 35.03 -28.93 1.00
N GLY A 178 35.54 -28.04 1.83
CA GLY A 178 36.92 -27.59 1.80
C GLY A 178 37.13 -26.18 1.28
N HIS A 179 37.36 -25.24 2.19
CA HIS A 179 38.63 -24.52 2.18
C HIS A 179 39.03 -24.17 3.62
N ALA A 180 40.20 -24.69 3.99
CA ALA A 180 40.93 -24.41 5.21
C ALA A 180 41.47 -22.97 5.23
N LEU A 181 42.07 -22.61 6.38
CA LEU A 181 42.82 -21.39 6.74
C LEU A 181 41.92 -20.37 7.47
N ARG A 182 42.19 -19.90 8.70
CA ARG A 182 43.38 -19.84 9.55
C ARG A 182 42.94 -19.67 11.00
#